data_AF-A0A3A9EGX1-F1
#
_entry.id   AF-A0A3A9EGX1-F1
#
_cell.length_a   1.000
_cell.length_b   1.000
_cell.length_c   1.000
_cell.angle_alpha   90.00
_cell.angle_beta   90.00
_cell.angle_gamma   90.00
#
_symmetry.space_group_name_H-M   'P 1'
#
loop_
_entity.id
_entity.type
_entity.pdbx_description
1 polymer ?
#
loop_
_entity_poly.entity_id
_entity_poly.type
_entity_poly.pdbx_seq_one_letter_code
_entity_poly.pdbx_strand_id
1 'polypeptide(L)'
;MRTKLVSLDEIRNFFGREDSLGPDQGRGIDRRSAKAVLQLAIERDLTDRQRECVRLYFFDGLTMEEAGQALGVNKATVYRHLQKALARLERALAYAAAIRRAEQEED
;
A
#
# COMPACT_ATOMS: atom_id res chain seq x y z
N MET A 1 9.27 -16.55 12.03
CA MET A 1 7.86 -16.13 12.22
C MET A 1 7.50 -15.22 11.05
N ARG A 2 6.57 -15.64 10.18
CA ARG A 2 6.13 -14.83 9.04
C ARG A 2 5.23 -13.72 9.59
N THR A 3 5.74 -12.49 9.65
CA THR A 3 4.96 -11.28 9.92
C THR A 3 3.78 -11.29 8.96
N LYS A 4 2.57 -11.48 9.50
CA LYS A 4 1.36 -11.59 8.70
C LYS A 4 1.17 -10.27 7.95
N LEU A 5 1.16 -10.41 6.62
CA LEU A 5 0.81 -9.40 5.62
C LEU A 5 -0.34 -8.51 6.11
N VAL A 6 -0.20 -7.23 5.84
CA VAL A 6 -1.32 -6.28 5.87
C VAL A 6 -2.32 -6.78 4.83
N SER A 7 -3.55 -7.08 5.25
CA SER A 7 -4.54 -7.66 4.33
C SER A 7 -4.92 -6.65 3.24
N LEU A 8 -5.32 -7.16 2.07
CA LEU A 8 -5.90 -6.33 0.99
C LEU A 8 -7.01 -5.38 1.51
N ASP A 9 -7.76 -5.85 2.52
CA ASP A 9 -8.81 -5.09 3.19
C ASP A 9 -8.27 -3.97 4.10
N GLU A 10 -7.13 -4.17 4.76
CA GLU A 10 -6.48 -3.11 5.56
C GLU A 10 -5.92 -2.01 4.67
N ILE A 11 -5.37 -2.35 3.51
CA ILE A 11 -4.91 -1.37 2.53
C ILE A 11 -6.11 -0.64 1.89
N ARG A 12 -7.20 -1.36 1.60
CA ARG A 12 -8.47 -0.75 1.20
C ARG A 12 -9.01 0.21 2.27
N ASN A 13 -8.92 -0.14 3.55
CA ASN A 13 -9.32 0.72 4.66
C ASN A 13 -8.38 1.94 4.79
N PHE A 14 -7.08 1.78 4.54
CA PHE A 14 -6.11 2.88 4.54
C PHE A 14 -6.36 3.88 3.40
N PHE A 15 -6.73 3.40 2.21
CA PHE A 15 -7.09 4.26 1.08
C PHE A 15 -8.55 4.79 1.15
N GLY A 16 -9.44 4.12 1.87
CA GLY A 16 -10.89 4.37 1.82
C GLY A 16 -11.56 4.91 3.10
N ARG A 17 -10.88 4.97 4.26
CA ARG A 17 -11.48 5.51 5.50
C ARG A 17 -10.52 6.38 6.30
N GLU A 18 -11.02 7.52 6.73
CA GLU A 18 -10.31 8.48 7.59
C GLU A 18 -10.01 7.96 9.01
N ASP A 19 -10.44 6.76 9.43
CA ASP A 19 -10.50 6.50 10.88
C ASP A 19 -10.28 5.04 11.33
N SER A 20 -9.21 4.38 10.88
CA SER A 20 -8.88 3.03 11.40
C SER A 20 -7.39 2.74 11.43
N LEU A 21 -6.65 3.52 12.22
CA LEU A 21 -5.38 3.10 12.81
C LEU A 21 -5.55 3.32 14.32
N GLY A 22 -5.56 2.23 15.09
CA GLY A 22 -5.65 2.29 16.55
C GLY A 22 -4.53 3.16 17.14
N PRO A 23 -4.62 3.54 18.43
CA PRO A 23 -3.65 4.43 19.06
C PRO A 23 -2.25 3.80 18.96
N ASP A 24 -1.45 4.32 18.03
CA ASP A 24 -0.05 3.96 17.87
C ASP A 24 0.68 4.47 19.11
N GLN A 25 1.13 3.55 19.95
CA GLN A 25 1.96 3.87 21.11
C GLN A 25 3.37 4.24 20.60
N GLY A 26 3.49 5.42 20.01
CA GLY A 26 4.73 6.21 19.84
C GLY A 26 5.91 5.58 19.09
N ARG A 27 5.79 4.38 18.50
CA ARG A 27 6.91 3.65 17.86
C ARG A 27 6.72 3.41 16.36
N GLY A 28 5.61 3.83 15.78
CA GLY A 28 5.31 3.74 14.36
C GLY A 28 5.59 5.03 13.60
N ILE A 29 5.53 4.96 12.27
CA ILE A 29 5.47 6.17 11.44
C ILE A 29 4.09 6.83 11.63
N ASP A 30 4.09 8.14 11.86
CA ASP A 30 2.83 8.87 11.95
C ASP A 30 2.07 8.83 10.61
N ARG A 31 0.75 9.03 10.66
CA ARG A 31 -0.13 8.91 9.50
C ARG A 31 0.24 9.85 8.35
N ARG A 32 0.73 11.05 8.64
CA ARG A 32 1.12 12.03 7.61
C ARG A 32 2.36 11.54 6.88
N SER A 33 3.35 11.05 7.63
CA SER A 33 4.57 10.43 7.09
C SER A 33 4.25 9.17 6.28
N ALA A 34 3.37 8.30 6.79
CA ALA A 34 2.92 7.10 6.06
C ALA A 34 2.26 7.45 4.72
N LYS A 35 1.41 8.47 4.69
CA LYS A 35 0.77 8.96 3.46
C LYS A 35 1.81 9.47 2.45
N ALA A 36 2.77 10.28 2.90
CA ALA A 36 3.83 10.80 2.04
C ALA A 36 4.70 9.67 1.44
N VAL A 37 5.08 8.69 2.26
CA VAL A 37 5.85 7.50 1.83
C VAL A 37 5.07 6.71 0.79
N LEU A 38 3.78 6.47 1.00
CA LEU A 38 2.95 5.73 0.05
C LEU A 38 2.74 6.47 -1.26
N GLN A 39 2.52 7.79 -1.22
CA GLN A 39 2.42 8.60 -2.44
C GLN A 39 3.71 8.49 -3.26
N LEU A 40 4.87 8.66 -2.62
CA LEU A 40 6.15 8.53 -3.28
C LEU A 40 6.36 7.11 -3.85
N ALA A 41 6.04 6.07 -3.08
CA ALA A 41 6.19 4.68 -3.53
C ALA A 41 5.23 4.32 -4.68
N ILE A 42 4.01 4.85 -4.68
CA ILE A 42 3.06 4.69 -5.81
C ILE A 42 3.62 5.34 -7.08
N GLU A 43 4.23 6.51 -6.95
CA GLU A 43 4.80 7.24 -8.08
C GLU A 43 6.09 6.58 -8.60
N ARG A 44 6.99 6.17 -7.70
CA ARG A 44 8.37 5.78 -8.04
C ARG A 44 8.61 4.28 -8.12
N ASP A 45 7.93 3.47 -7.32
CA ASP A 45 8.27 2.06 -7.18
C ASP A 45 7.33 1.14 -7.98
N LEU A 46 6.12 1.62 -8.28
CA LEU A 46 5.16 0.88 -9.08
C LEU A 46 5.42 1.05 -10.57
N THR A 47 5.35 -0.06 -11.31
CA THR A 47 5.28 0.00 -12.77
C THR A 47 3.94 0.60 -13.21
N ASP A 48 3.82 1.09 -14.44
CA ASP A 48 2.56 1.69 -14.93
C ASP A 48 1.36 0.76 -14.77
N ARG A 49 1.50 -0.52 -15.16
CA ARG A 49 0.44 -1.52 -14.95
C ARG A 49 0.08 -1.78 -13.49
N GLN A 50 1.04 -1.71 -12.57
CA GLN A 50 0.78 -1.87 -11.14
C GLN A 50 0.02 -0.65 -10.60
N ARG A 51 0.43 0.56 -11.00
CA ARG A 51 -0.22 1.82 -10.65
C ARG A 51 -1.65 1.90 -11.18
N GLU A 52 -1.87 1.50 -12.43
CA GLU A 52 -3.20 1.39 -13.03
C GLU A 52 -4.11 0.43 -12.27
N CYS A 53 -3.61 -0.78 -11.94
CA CYS A 53 -4.38 -1.75 -11.15
C CYS A 53 -4.73 -1.19 -9.77
N VAL A 54 -3.77 -0.52 -9.10
CA VAL A 54 -4.01 0.13 -7.81
C VAL A 54 -5.06 1.22 -7.92
N ARG A 55 -4.99 2.07 -8.94
CA ARG A 55 -5.98 3.12 -9.21
C ARG A 55 -7.38 2.54 -9.40
N LEU A 56 -7.55 1.62 -10.35
CA LEU A 56 -8.85 1.03 -10.67
C LEU A 56 -9.47 0.31 -9.46
N TYR A 57 -8.66 -0.45 -8.72
CA TYR A 57 -9.18 -1.27 -7.61
C TYR A 57 -9.46 -0.45 -6.34
N PHE A 58 -8.51 0.38 -5.90
CA PHE A 58 -8.60 1.06 -4.61
C PHE A 58 -9.24 2.46 -4.69
N PHE A 59 -9.08 3.17 -5.80
CA PHE A 59 -9.60 4.54 -5.95
C PHE A 59 -10.91 4.58 -6.72
N ASP A 60 -11.00 3.83 -7.81
CA ASP A 60 -12.22 3.79 -8.63
C ASP A 60 -13.21 2.71 -8.14
N GLY A 61 -12.80 1.83 -7.23
CA GLY A 61 -13.66 0.82 -6.59
C GLY A 61 -14.05 -0.36 -7.48
N LEU A 62 -13.37 -0.56 -8.62
CA LEU A 62 -13.64 -1.68 -9.52
C LEU A 62 -13.21 -3.01 -8.89
N THR A 63 -13.93 -4.07 -9.19
CA THR A 63 -13.48 -5.43 -8.95
C THR A 63 -12.27 -5.77 -9.83
N MET A 64 -11.53 -6.81 -9.47
CA MET A 64 -10.39 -7.27 -10.29
C MET A 64 -10.83 -7.75 -11.68
N GLU A 65 -12.08 -8.16 -11.83
CA GLU A 65 -12.65 -8.59 -13.10
C GLU A 65 -12.95 -7.39 -14.00
N GLU A 66 -13.64 -6.38 -13.47
CA GLU A 66 -13.88 -5.10 -14.17
C GLU A 66 -12.58 -4.38 -14.52
N ALA A 67 -11.61 -4.36 -13.59
CA ALA A 67 -10.29 -3.79 -13.85
C ALA A 67 -9.55 -4.57 -14.95
N GLY A 68 -9.72 -5.91 -15.00
CA GLY A 68 -9.16 -6.74 -16.07
C GLY A 68 -9.77 -6.40 -17.43
N GLN A 69 -11.09 -6.28 -17.49
CA GLN A 69 -11.82 -5.85 -18.68
C GLN A 69 -11.37 -4.46 -19.15
N ALA A 70 -11.26 -3.49 -18.24
CA ALA A 70 -10.83 -2.13 -18.54
C ALA A 70 -9.38 -2.05 -19.08
N LEU A 71 -8.49 -2.93 -18.61
CA LEU A 71 -7.08 -2.97 -19.01
C LEU A 71 -6.79 -3.95 -20.16
N GLY A 72 -7.77 -4.72 -20.63
CA GLY A 72 -7.59 -5.76 -21.64
C GLY A 72 -6.74 -6.94 -21.17
N VAL A 73 -6.81 -7.29 -19.88
CA VAL A 73 -6.05 -8.41 -19.27
C VAL A 73 -6.94 -9.29 -18.40
N ASN A 74 -6.53 -10.53 -18.15
CA ASN A 74 -7.28 -11.43 -17.26
C ASN A 74 -7.21 -10.93 -15.79
N LYS A 75 -8.28 -11.15 -15.03
CA LYS A 75 -8.37 -11.01 -13.56
C LYS A 75 -7.13 -11.56 -12.83
N ALA A 76 -6.60 -12.71 -13.24
CA ALA A 76 -5.40 -13.29 -12.62
C ALA A 76 -4.15 -12.39 -12.81
N THR A 77 -4.06 -11.70 -13.94
CA THR A 77 -3.00 -10.73 -14.22
C THR A 77 -3.14 -9.50 -13.35
N VAL A 78 -4.37 -8.97 -13.19
CA VAL A 78 -4.68 -7.86 -12.26
C VAL A 78 -4.29 -8.23 -10.84
N TYR A 79 -4.71 -9.40 -10.36
CA TYR A 79 -4.36 -9.91 -9.04
C TYR A 79 -2.83 -9.94 -8.84
N ARG A 80 -2.06 -10.46 -9.80
CA ARG A 80 -0.59 -10.49 -9.71
C ARG A 80 0.02 -9.10 -9.71
N HIS A 81 -0.53 -8.15 -10.47
CA HIS A 81 -0.09 -6.75 -10.43
C HIS A 81 -0.35 -6.11 -9.08
N LEU A 82 -1.54 -6.30 -8.51
CA LEU A 82 -1.89 -5.83 -7.17
C LEU A 82 -0.95 -6.43 -6.12
N GLN A 83 -0.77 -7.74 -6.08
CA GLN A 83 0.16 -8.39 -5.14
C GLN A 83 1.58 -7.81 -5.21
N LYS A 84 2.10 -7.61 -6.42
CA LYS A 84 3.43 -7.01 -6.63
C LYS A 84 3.49 -5.54 -6.22
N ALA A 85 2.39 -4.80 -6.38
CA ALA A 85 2.29 -3.41 -5.97
C ALA A 85 2.30 -3.32 -4.43
N LEU A 86 1.46 -4.09 -3.75
CA LEU A 86 1.36 -4.10 -2.30
C LEU A 86 2.68 -4.46 -1.63
N ALA A 87 3.37 -5.49 -2.13
CA ALA A 87 4.69 -5.86 -1.62
C ALA A 87 5.76 -4.75 -1.78
N ARG A 88 5.58 -3.82 -2.73
CA ARG A 88 6.46 -2.63 -2.85
C ARG A 88 6.09 -1.58 -1.81
N LEU A 89 4.80 -1.28 -1.69
CA LEU A 89 4.28 -0.30 -0.74
C LEU A 89 4.57 -0.70 0.72
N GLU A 90 4.40 -1.98 1.06
CA GLU A 90 4.75 -2.53 2.38
C GLU A 90 6.23 -2.36 2.70
N ARG A 91 7.12 -2.60 1.72
CA ARG A 91 8.57 -2.42 1.92
C ARG A 91 8.94 -0.95 2.12
N ALA A 92 8.33 -0.04 1.36
CA ALA A 92 8.55 1.39 1.54
C ALA A 92 8.15 1.86 2.95
N LEU A 93 6.99 1.44 3.44
CA LEU A 93 6.54 1.72 4.80
C LEU A 93 7.46 1.10 5.86
N ALA A 94 7.91 -0.14 5.65
CA ALA A 94 8.81 -0.82 6.58
C ALA A 94 10.16 -0.11 6.69
N TYR A 95 10.72 0.38 5.57
CA TYR A 95 11.94 1.16 5.58
C TYR A 95 11.77 2.50 6.27
N ALA A 96 10.68 3.23 5.99
CA ALA A 96 10.38 4.48 6.68
C ALA A 96 10.25 4.29 8.20
N ALA A 97 9.60 3.20 8.63
CA ALA A 97 9.48 2.85 10.05
C ALA A 97 10.81 2.45 10.68
N ALA A 98 11.69 1.75 9.95
CA ALA A 98 13.01 1.41 10.43
C ALA A 98 13.89 2.64 10.63
N ILE A 99 13.87 3.58 9.67
CA ILE A 99 14.60 4.85 9.75
C ILE A 99 14.14 5.66 10.97
N ARG A 100 12.82 5.82 11.15
CA ARG A 100 12.26 6.55 12.30
C ARG A 100 12.63 5.95 13.65
N ARG A 101 12.71 4.62 13.75
CA ARG A 101 13.16 3.97 15.00
C ARG A 101 14.64 4.21 15.28
N ALA A 102 15.48 4.17 14.25
CA ALA A 102 16.91 4.46 14.40
C ALA A 102 17.15 5.91 14.86
N GLU A 103 16.42 6.87 14.29
CA GLU A 103 16.47 8.29 14.71
C GLU A 103 16.09 8.49 16.19
N GLN A 104 15.20 7.66 16.74
CA GLN A 104 14.70 7.77 18.13
C GLN A 104 15.59 7.05 19.15
N GLU A 105 16.49 6.16 18.73
CA GLU A 105 17.41 5.46 19.63
C GLU A 105 18.71 6.26 19.88
N GLU A 106 18.93 7.34 19.11
CA GLU A 106 20.09 8.22 19.24
C GLU A 106 19.84 9.45 20.16
N ASP A 107 18.60 9.68 20.57
CA ASP A 107 18.16 10.75 21.51
C ASP A 107 17.99 10.23 22.96
#